data_AF-A0A929FGI0-F1
#
_entry.id   AF-A0A929FGI0-F1
#
_cell.length_a   1.000
_cell.length_b   1.000
_cell.length_c   1.000
_cell.angle_alpha   90.00
_cell.angle_beta   90.00
_cell.angle_gamma   90.00
#
_symmetry.space_group_name_H-M   'P 1'
#
loop_
_entity.id
_entity.type
_entity.pdbx_description
1 polymer ?
#
loop_
_entity_poly.entity_id
_entity_poly.type
_entity_poly.pdbx_seq_one_letter_code
_entity_poly.pdbx_strand_id
1 'polypeptide(L)' 'MTRSKAFRNRTREITPTYWRQLIEAGVPLEKARIIAWVIARYDAAHRVPNSRQAALLFQYCPLICRAGLWRSTLLLDALP' A
#
# COMPACT_ATOMS: atom_id res chain seq x y z
N MET A 1 6.02 -23.16 13.71
CA MET A 1 6.47 -21.86 13.17
C MET A 1 5.26 -20.95 12.97
N THR A 2 5.16 -19.87 13.75
CA THR A 2 3.98 -19.00 13.84
C THR A 2 3.79 -18.15 12.59
N ARG A 3 2.67 -18.36 11.89
CA ARG A 3 2.19 -17.63 10.68
C ARG A 3 2.48 -16.11 10.73
N SER A 4 2.31 -15.49 11.89
CA SER A 4 2.52 -14.06 12.14
C SER A 4 3.95 -13.51 11.92
N LYS A 5 5.00 -14.34 11.99
CA LYS A 5 6.39 -13.89 11.75
C LYS A 5 6.68 -13.76 10.25
N ALA A 6 6.18 -14.68 9.45
CA ALA A 6 6.40 -14.71 7.99
C ALA A 6 5.79 -13.48 7.28
N PHE A 7 4.60 -13.04 7.70
CA PHE A 7 3.91 -11.88 7.11
C PHE A 7 4.63 -10.55 7.37
N ARG A 8 5.19 -10.37 8.57
CA ARG A 8 5.97 -9.17 8.91
C ARG A 8 7.23 -9.06 8.04
N ASN A 9 7.86 -10.19 7.71
CA ASN A 9 9.02 -10.20 6.82
C ASN A 9 8.64 -9.79 5.40
N ARG A 10 7.61 -10.40 4.81
CA ARG A 10 7.15 -10.04 3.46
C ARG A 10 6.77 -8.57 3.32
N THR A 11 6.03 -8.02 4.29
CA THR A 11 5.67 -6.59 4.24
C THR A 11 6.92 -5.70 4.23
N ARG A 12 7.93 -6.01 5.05
CA ARG A 12 9.19 -5.26 5.15
C ARG A 12 10.05 -5.37 3.90
N GLU A 13 10.02 -6.52 3.22
CA GLU A 13 10.79 -6.77 2.00
C GLU A 13 10.22 -5.98 0.81
N ILE A 14 8.89 -5.88 0.68
CA ILE A 14 8.25 -5.30 -0.50
C ILE A 14 8.05 -3.78 -0.37
N THR A 15 7.87 -3.28 0.87
CA THR A 15 7.62 -1.84 1.13
C THR A 15 8.67 -0.90 0.50
N PRO A 16 9.99 -1.15 0.56
CA PRO A 16 11.00 -0.27 -0.04
C PRO A 16 10.85 -0.12 -1.56
N THR A 17 10.49 -1.21 -2.25
CA THR A 17 10.26 -1.18 -3.70
C THR A 17 9.04 -0.32 -4.03
N TYR A 18 7.92 -0.52 -3.34
CA TYR A 18 6.71 0.27 -3.54
C TYR A 18 6.94 1.75 -3.22
N TRP A 19 7.70 2.02 -2.16
CA TRP A 19 8.05 3.38 -1.77
C TRP A 19 8.83 4.10 -2.87
N ARG A 20 9.83 3.44 -3.47
CA ARG A 20 10.60 4.01 -4.58
C ARG A 20 9.72 4.30 -5.80
N GLN A 21 8.88 3.33 -6.21
CA GLN A 21 7.97 3.50 -7.35
C GLN A 21 6.99 4.67 -7.16
N LEU A 22 6.50 4.88 -5.93
CA LEU A 22 5.62 6.01 -5.62
C LEU A 22 6.33 7.36 -5.70
N ILE A 23 7.59 7.45 -5.24
CA ILE A 23 8.40 8.66 -5.36
C ILE A 23 8.66 8.98 -6.84
N GLU A 24 9.04 7.97 -7.64
CA GLU A 24 9.24 8.12 -9.09
C GLU A 24 7.97 8.55 -9.82
N ALA A 25 6.80 8.13 -9.32
CA ALA A 25 5.50 8.59 -9.81
C ALA A 25 5.09 10.00 -9.32
N GLY A 26 5.87 10.64 -8.44
CA GLY A 26 5.64 12.01 -7.97
C GLY A 26 4.90 12.12 -6.63
N VAL A 27 4.74 11.02 -5.88
CA VAL A 27 4.14 11.07 -4.53
C VAL A 27 5.16 11.67 -3.55
N PRO A 28 4.78 12.64 -2.70
CA PRO A 28 5.67 13.19 -1.68
C PRO A 28 6.23 12.10 -0.75
N LEU A 29 7.52 12.18 -0.43
CA LEU A 29 8.29 11.20 0.35
C LEU A 29 7.55 10.64 1.57
N GLU A 30 6.97 11.53 2.40
CA GLU A 30 6.23 11.14 3.60
C GLU A 30 4.97 10.32 3.28
N LYS A 31 4.22 10.74 2.26
CA LYS A 31 2.98 10.06 1.85
C LYS A 31 3.28 8.74 1.16
N ALA A 32 4.33 8.72 0.32
CA ALA A 32 4.80 7.53 -0.37
C ALA A 32 5.13 6.40 0.62
N ARG A 33 5.78 6.73 1.75
CA ARG A 33 6.11 5.75 2.78
C ARG A 33 4.86 5.11 3.41
N ILE A 34 3.85 5.92 3.71
CA ILE A 34 2.58 5.46 4.30
C ILE A 34 1.83 4.60 3.29
N ILE A 35 1.68 5.08 2.06
CA ILE A 35 0.97 4.38 0.98
C ILE A 35 1.65 3.04 0.66
N ALA A 36 2.98 3.03 0.51
CA ALA A 36 3.75 1.81 0.27
C ALA A 36 3.51 0.75 1.36
N TRP A 37 3.53 1.17 2.62
CA TRP A 37 3.28 0.25 3.73
C TRP A 37 1.84 -0.28 3.73
N VAL A 38 0.85 0.56 3.42
CA VAL A 38 -0.56 0.13 3.33
C VAL A 38 -0.74 -0.91 2.23
N ILE A 39 -0.22 -0.64 1.02
CA ILE A 39 -0.32 -1.55 -0.13
C ILE A 39 0.46 -2.85 0.15
N ALA A 40 1.68 -2.77 0.68
CA ALA A 40 2.46 -3.96 1.01
C ALA A 40 1.79 -4.80 2.11
N ARG A 41 1.14 -4.17 3.08
CA ARG A 41 0.40 -4.86 4.14
C ARG A 41 -0.86 -5.55 3.60
N TYR A 42 -1.51 -4.94 2.61
CA TYR A 42 -2.60 -5.56 1.88
C TYR A 42 -2.10 -6.76 1.07
N ASP A 43 -1.07 -6.59 0.23
CA ASP A 43 -0.51 -7.67 -0.59
C ASP A 43 0.04 -8.85 0.23
N ALA A 44 0.63 -8.58 1.40
CA ALA A 44 1.22 -9.62 2.24
C ALA A 44 0.20 -10.35 3.12
N ALA A 45 -0.88 -9.68 3.55
CA ALA A 45 -1.74 -10.18 4.62
C ALA A 45 -3.24 -9.88 4.44
N HIS A 46 -3.66 -9.38 3.27
CA HIS A 46 -5.03 -8.95 2.95
C HIS A 46 -5.65 -8.03 4.02
N ARG A 47 -4.82 -7.21 4.68
CA ARG A 47 -5.30 -6.26 5.68
C ARG A 47 -5.79 -5.00 5.01
N VAL A 48 -7.10 -4.84 5.02
CA VAL A 48 -7.78 -3.64 4.54
C VAL A 48 -7.30 -2.36 5.24
N PRO A 49 -7.21 -1.24 4.50
CA PRO A 49 -6.91 0.07 5.08
C PRO A 49 -8.07 0.56 5.95
N ASN A 50 -7.75 1.33 6.98
CA ASN A 50 -8.79 2.10 7.69
C ASN A 50 -9.20 3.35 6.87
N SER A 51 -10.25 4.05 7.29
CA SER A 51 -10.81 5.19 6.54
C SER A 51 -9.79 6.29 6.21
N ARG A 52 -8.85 6.60 7.12
CA ARG A 52 -7.79 7.59 6.87
C ARG A 52 -6.79 7.10 5.83
N GLN A 53 -6.42 5.82 5.88
CA GLN A 53 -5.54 5.19 4.90
C GLN A 53 -6.21 5.09 3.54
N ALA A 54 -7.49 4.72 3.49
CA ALA A 54 -8.28 4.69 2.26
C ALA A 54 -8.39 6.08 1.63
N ALA A 55 -8.72 7.12 2.40
CA ALA A 55 -8.75 8.50 1.91
C ALA A 55 -7.39 8.92 1.31
N LEU A 56 -6.28 8.52 1.93
CA LEU A 56 -4.94 8.78 1.39
C LEU A 56 -4.70 8.03 0.06
N LEU A 57 -5.13 6.77 -0.05
CA LEU A 57 -5.03 6.02 -1.31
C LEU A 57 -5.87 6.69 -2.41
N PHE A 58 -7.08 7.16 -2.11
CA PHE A 58 -7.92 7.86 -3.07
C PHE A 58 -7.33 9.20 -3.50
N GLN A 59 -6.79 9.99 -2.55
CA GLN A 59 -6.15 11.28 -2.85
C GLN A 59 -4.99 11.13 -3.84
N TYR A 60 -4.22 10.05 -3.74
CA TYR A 60 -3.05 9.78 -4.59
C TYR A 60 -3.33 8.73 -5.68
N CYS A 61 -4.60 8.37 -5.91
CA CYS A 61 -5.00 7.29 -6.81
C CYS A 61 -4.34 7.39 -8.20
N PRO A 62 -4.34 8.54 -8.90
CA PRO A 62 -3.71 8.64 -10.22
C PRO A 62 -2.21 8.28 -10.21
N LEU A 63 -1.49 8.67 -9.17
CA LEU A 63 -0.05 8.40 -9.03
C LEU A 63 0.20 6.95 -8.63
N ILE A 64 -0.65 6.37 -7.78
CA ILE A 64 -0.60 4.95 -7.42
C ILE A 64 -0.87 4.07 -8.64
N CYS A 65 -1.85 4.44 -9.47
CA CYS A 65 -2.14 3.78 -10.75
C CYS A 65 -0.96 3.88 -11.72
N ARG A 66 -0.37 5.07 -11.86
CA ARG A 66 0.84 5.29 -12.68
C ARG A 66 2.02 4.43 -12.22
N ALA A 67 2.17 4.22 -10.91
CA ALA A 67 3.18 3.35 -10.34
C ALA A 67 2.88 1.84 -10.50
N GLY A 68 1.73 1.45 -11.05
CA GLY A 68 1.32 0.05 -11.17
C GLY A 68 0.96 -0.61 -9.83
N LEU A 69 0.71 0.20 -8.78
CA LEU A 69 0.50 -0.28 -7.41
C LEU A 69 -0.96 -0.29 -6.98
N TRP A 70 -1.88 0.10 -7.86
CA TRP A 70 -3.31 0.02 -7.56
C TRP A 70 -3.76 -1.44 -7.41
N ARG A 71 -4.68 -1.69 -6.48
CA ARG A 71 -5.39 -2.97 -6.34
C ARG A 71 -6.88 -2.66 -6.42
N SER A 72 -7.55 -3.13 -7.46
CA SER A 72 -8.99 -2.94 -7.62
C SER A 72 -9.78 -3.52 -6.44
N THR A 73 -9.28 -4.58 -5.82
CA THR A 73 -9.85 -5.17 -4.61
C THR A 73 -9.76 -4.26 -3.38
N LEU A 74 -8.79 -3.34 -3.29
CA LEU A 74 -8.77 -2.33 -2.20
C LEU A 74 -9.98 -1.39 -2.27
N LEU A 75 -10.57 -1.20 -3.46
CA LEU A 75 -11.76 -0.39 -3.66
C LEU A 75 -13.01 -1.14 -3.22
N LEU A 76 -13.07 -2.45 -3.53
CA LEU A 76 -14.20 -3.32 -3.22
C LEU A 76 -14.25 -3.72 -1.75
N ASP A 77 -13.09 -3.92 -1.12
CA ASP A 77 -13.00 -4.33 0.29
C ASP A 77 -13.06 -3.13 1.28
N ALA A 78 -12.92 -1.89 0.77
CA ALA A 78 -12.96 -0.67 1.59
C ALA A 78 -14.32 0.05 1.57
N LEU A 79 -15.26 -0.40 0.73
CA LEU A 79 -16.65 0.04 0.75
C LEU A 79 -17.44 -0.86 1.72
N PRO A 80 -18.24 -0.29 2.64
CA PRO A 80 -19.06 -1.07 3.57
C PRO A 80 -20.15 -1.88 2.86
#